data_AF-A0A3P8A778-F1
#
_entry.id   AF-A0A3P8A778-F1
#
_cell.length_a   1.000
_cell.length_b   1.000
_cell.length_c   1.000
_cell.angle_alpha   90.00
_cell.angle_beta   90.00
_cell.angle_gamma   90.00
#
_symmetry.space_group_name_H-M   'P 1'
#
loop_
_entity.id
_entity.type
_entity.pdbx_description
1 polymer ?
#
loop_
_entity_poly.entity_id
_entity_poly.type
_entity_poly.pdbx_seq_one_letter_code
_entity_poly.pdbx_strand_id
1 'polypeptide(L)'
;MRIYVLLTSCDPLRLFVFKDGLVRFTTCSYIEPNQRNVHDMYMHLTNYAVQKHSEGYIRDNEEGGTKRRITTLNRWFKDNGYDVKKNFDGAIYLRC
;
A
#
# COMPACT_ATOMS: atom_id res chain seq x y z
N MET A 1 -0.39 -2.78 -0.09
CA MET A 1 -0.57 -1.62 -1.00
C MET A 1 -1.96 -1.70 -1.66
N ARG A 2 -2.59 -0.57 -1.97
CA ARG A 2 -3.88 -0.47 -2.67
C ARG A 2 -3.77 0.66 -3.71
N ILE A 3 -3.85 0.27 -4.97
CA ILE A 3 -3.84 1.16 -6.13
C ILE A 3 -5.30 1.34 -6.58
N TYR A 4 -5.66 2.56 -6.99
CA TYR A 4 -6.99 2.87 -7.49
C TYR A 4 -6.93 3.03 -9.00
N VAL A 5 -7.80 2.31 -9.71
CA VAL A 5 -7.91 2.35 -11.16
C VAL A 5 -9.36 2.61 -11.54
N LEU A 6 -9.59 3.57 -12.42
CA LEU A 6 -10.88 3.90 -13.01
C LEU A 6 -10.92 3.38 -14.45
N LEU A 7 -11.84 2.46 -14.73
CA LEU A 7 -12.17 2.01 -16.08
C LEU A 7 -13.35 2.84 -16.58
N THR A 8 -13.20 3.44 -17.76
CA THR A 8 -14.23 4.34 -18.34
C THR A 8 -14.82 3.80 -19.65
N SER A 9 -14.10 2.89 -20.31
CA SER A 9 -14.53 2.26 -21.56
C SER A 9 -13.81 0.94 -21.71
N CYS A 10 -14.49 -0.09 -22.22
CA CYS A 10 -13.89 -1.39 -22.52
C CYS A 10 -13.55 -1.54 -24.02
N ASP A 11 -14.18 -0.75 -24.88
CA ASP A 11 -13.95 -0.74 -26.33
C ASP A 11 -14.18 0.68 -26.90
N PRO A 12 -13.11 1.46 -27.15
CA PRO A 12 -11.71 1.14 -26.86
C PRO A 12 -11.45 1.13 -25.35
N LEU A 13 -10.54 0.26 -24.88
CA LEU A 13 -10.16 0.18 -23.47
C LEU A 13 -9.61 1.53 -22.98
N ARG A 14 -10.14 2.05 -21.86
CA ARG A 14 -9.67 3.30 -21.26
C ARG A 14 -9.62 3.20 -19.74
N LEU A 15 -8.40 3.17 -19.21
CA LEU A 15 -8.06 3.05 -17.80
C LEU A 15 -7.36 4.32 -17.30
N PHE A 16 -7.63 4.72 -16.06
CA PHE A 16 -6.94 5.79 -15.36
C PHE A 16 -6.46 5.30 -14.01
N VAL A 17 -5.15 5.35 -13.78
CA VAL A 17 -4.58 5.06 -12.46
C VAL A 17 -4.55 6.34 -11.65
N PHE A 18 -5.11 6.30 -10.44
CA PHE A 18 -5.04 7.44 -9.54
C PHE A 18 -3.59 7.67 -9.10
N LYS A 19 -3.16 8.94 -9.05
CA LYS A 19 -1.77 9.31 -8.75
C LYS A 19 -1.32 8.95 -7.34
N ASP A 20 -2.26 8.75 -6.43
CA ASP A 20 -1.98 8.30 -5.07
C ASP A 20 -2.72 7.00 -4.78
N GLY A 21 -2.29 6.32 -3.74
CA GLY A 21 -2.96 5.13 -3.24
C GLY A 21 -2.75 4.99 -1.75
N LEU A 22 -3.07 3.82 -1.23
CA LEU A 22 -2.89 3.54 0.20
C LEU A 22 -1.92 2.40 0.41
N VAL A 23 -0.95 2.62 1.28
CA VAL A 23 -0.12 1.56 1.84
C VAL A 23 -0.69 1.16 3.18
N ARG A 24 -0.79 -0.14 3.41
CA ARG A 24 -1.28 -0.73 4.65
C ARG A 24 -0.14 -1.52 5.25
N PHE A 25 0.16 -1.24 6.51
CA PHE A 25 1.22 -1.88 7.28
C PHE A 25 0.61 -2.76 8.36
N THR A 26 1.39 -3.75 8.78
CA THR A 26 1.12 -4.54 9.97
C THR A 26 1.55 -3.76 11.21
N THR A 27 0.93 -4.06 12.35
CA THR A 27 1.36 -3.52 13.65
C THR A 27 2.55 -4.26 14.23
N CYS A 28 2.77 -5.51 13.78
CA CYS A 28 3.86 -6.36 14.25
C CYS A 28 5.00 -6.36 13.23
N SER A 29 6.23 -6.36 13.73
CA SER A 29 7.43 -6.57 12.92
C SER A 29 7.38 -7.95 12.26
N TYR A 30 7.68 -7.98 10.98
CA TYR A 30 7.64 -9.22 10.20
C TYR A 30 8.77 -10.17 10.60
N ILE A 31 8.43 -11.44 10.82
CA ILE A 31 9.35 -12.55 10.97
C ILE A 31 8.91 -13.64 10.00
N GLU A 32 9.87 -14.32 9.36
CA GLU A 32 9.55 -15.39 8.42
C GLU A 32 8.62 -16.45 9.04
N PRO A 33 7.57 -16.89 8.30
CA PRO A 33 6.63 -17.89 8.78
C PRO A 33 7.30 -19.19 9.21
N ASN A 34 6.98 -19.64 10.41
CA ASN A 34 7.35 -20.92 10.99
C ASN A 34 6.15 -21.46 11.79
N GLN A 35 6.26 -22.70 12.28
CA GLN A 35 5.16 -23.37 12.99
C GLN A 35 4.66 -22.60 14.23
N ARG A 36 5.48 -21.71 14.81
CA ARG A 36 5.12 -20.95 16.01
C ARG A 36 4.42 -19.62 15.70
N ASN A 37 4.74 -18.98 14.57
CA ASN A 37 4.24 -17.63 14.25
C ASN A 37 3.23 -17.60 13.09
N VAL A 38 2.98 -18.71 12.39
CA VAL A 38 2.05 -18.75 11.25
C VAL A 38 0.61 -18.37 11.61
N HIS A 39 0.22 -18.58 12.87
CA HIS A 39 -1.09 -18.22 13.39
C HIS A 39 -1.21 -16.74 13.79
N ASP A 40 -0.10 -16.00 13.85
CA ASP A 40 -0.12 -14.57 14.14
C ASP A 40 -0.58 -13.78 12.91
N MET A 41 -1.90 -13.62 12.82
CA MET A 41 -2.53 -12.86 11.73
C MET A 41 -2.09 -11.40 11.69
N TYR A 42 -1.72 -10.79 12.83
CA TYR A 42 -1.31 -9.39 12.87
C TYR A 42 0.09 -9.19 12.28
N MET A 43 0.93 -10.23 12.29
CA MET A 43 2.24 -10.23 11.62
C MET A 43 2.14 -10.43 10.12
N HIS A 44 1.22 -11.29 9.67
CA HIS A 44 1.21 -11.75 8.27
C HIS A 44 0.18 -11.05 7.39
N LEU A 45 -0.88 -10.46 7.97
CA LEU A 45 -1.97 -9.86 7.21
C LEU A 45 -1.99 -8.34 7.30
N THR A 46 -1.81 -7.65 6.20
CA THR A 46 -1.94 -6.17 6.11
C THR A 46 -3.40 -5.69 5.93
N ASN A 47 -4.37 -6.58 6.12
CA ASN A 47 -5.78 -6.31 5.89
C ASN A 47 -6.33 -5.38 6.96
N TYR A 48 -6.97 -4.27 6.57
CA TYR A 48 -7.61 -3.35 7.51
C TYR A 48 -8.63 -4.04 8.42
N ALA A 49 -9.42 -4.98 7.88
CA ALA A 49 -10.44 -5.70 8.65
C ALA A 49 -9.85 -6.50 9.82
N VAL A 50 -8.61 -6.98 9.68
CA VAL A 50 -7.87 -7.68 10.73
C VAL A 50 -7.16 -6.65 11.61
N GLN A 51 -6.31 -5.81 11.00
CA GLN A 51 -5.42 -4.88 11.70
C GLN A 51 -6.15 -3.86 12.59
N LYS A 52 -7.39 -3.47 12.28
CA LYS A 52 -8.18 -2.54 13.10
C LYS A 52 -8.44 -3.04 14.53
N HIS A 53 -8.27 -4.34 14.78
CA HIS A 53 -8.44 -4.98 16.08
C HIS A 53 -7.12 -5.22 16.82
N SER A 54 -5.99 -4.91 16.20
CA SER A 54 -4.68 -4.97 16.86
C SER A 54 -4.52 -3.82 17.84
N GLU A 55 -3.93 -4.08 19.01
CA GLU A 55 -3.62 -3.04 20.01
C GLU A 55 -2.66 -1.97 19.46
N GLY A 56 -1.80 -2.33 18.52
CA GLY A 56 -0.86 -1.40 17.88
C GLY A 56 -1.46 -0.57 16.73
N TYR A 57 -2.77 -0.65 16.49
CA TYR A 57 -3.39 -0.01 15.32
C TYR A 57 -3.44 1.52 15.45
N ILE A 58 -2.58 2.20 14.70
CA ILE A 58 -2.55 3.67 14.63
C ILE A 58 -3.35 4.16 13.42
N ARG A 59 -4.52 4.77 13.68
CA ARG A 59 -5.49 5.22 12.67
C ARG A 59 -5.11 6.54 11.99
N ASP A 60 -4.63 7.50 12.78
CA ASP A 60 -4.50 8.91 12.38
C ASP A 60 -3.07 9.44 12.57
N ASN A 61 -2.13 8.85 11.84
CA ASN A 61 -0.78 9.41 11.73
C ASN A 61 -0.29 9.27 10.29
N GLU A 62 -0.11 10.39 9.59
CA GLU A 62 0.30 10.38 8.17
C GLU A 62 1.70 9.79 7.99
N GLU A 63 2.59 9.95 8.97
CA GLU A 63 3.99 9.49 8.91
C GLU A 63 4.22 8.18 9.65
N GLY A 64 3.40 7.88 10.67
CA GLY A 64 3.57 6.73 11.57
C GLY A 64 2.44 5.69 11.53
N GLY A 65 1.31 5.98 10.90
CA GLY A 65 0.11 5.15 10.95
C GLY A 65 0.22 3.81 10.21
N THR A 66 -0.66 2.87 10.52
CA THR A 66 -0.76 1.58 9.80
C THR A 66 -1.40 1.74 8.42
N LYS A 67 -1.92 2.93 8.11
CA LYS A 67 -2.48 3.32 6.82
C LYS A 67 -1.83 4.64 6.39
N ARG A 68 -1.05 4.63 5.31
CA ARG A 68 -0.34 5.82 4.80
C ARG A 68 -0.60 6.02 3.31
N ARG A 69 -0.43 7.25 2.83
CA ARG A 69 -0.46 7.54 1.39
C ARG A 69 0.77 6.92 0.70
N ILE A 70 0.62 6.49 -0.55
CA ILE A 70 1.77 6.05 -1.36
C ILE A 70 2.74 7.22 -1.55
N THR A 71 2.23 8.45 -1.71
CA THR A 71 3.06 9.66 -1.78
C THR A 71 3.96 9.85 -0.56
N THR A 72 3.45 9.60 0.66
CA THR A 72 4.25 9.68 1.90
C THR A 72 5.33 8.59 1.93
N LEU A 73 5.00 7.36 1.55
CA LEU A 73 5.98 6.28 1.46
C LEU A 73 7.05 6.58 0.39
N ASN A 74 6.66 7.17 -0.74
CA ASN A 74 7.57 7.56 -1.81
C ASN A 74 8.54 8.65 -1.34
N ARG A 75 8.10 9.59 -0.50
CA ARG A 75 8.99 10.57 0.14
C ARG A 75 10.02 9.86 1.02
N TRP A 76 9.56 8.98 1.91
CA TRP A 76 10.43 8.20 2.77
C TRP A 76 11.47 7.39 1.97
N PHE A 77 11.06 6.74 0.88
CA PHE A 77 11.99 6.03 -0.01
C PHE A 77 13.04 6.96 -0.64
N LYS A 78 12.64 8.13 -1.14
CA LYS A 78 13.58 9.12 -1.69
C LYS A 78 14.58 9.60 -0.63
N ASP A 79 14.10 9.90 0.57
CA ASP A 79 14.94 10.36 1.69
C ASP A 79 15.94 9.28 2.13
N ASN A 80 15.60 8.00 1.92
CA ASN A 80 16.48 6.85 2.18
C ASN A 80 17.28 6.40 0.93
N GLY A 81 17.32 7.20 -0.13
CA GLY A 81 18.17 6.96 -1.31
C GLY A 81 17.60 5.96 -2.34
N TYR A 82 16.33 5.58 -2.24
CA TYR A 82 15.67 4.71 -3.21
C TYR A 82 15.07 5.53 -4.37
N ASP A 83 15.25 5.05 -5.61
CA ASP A 83 14.64 5.68 -6.79
C ASP A 83 13.16 5.28 -6.92
N VAL A 84 12.28 6.27 -6.83
CA VAL A 84 10.82 6.10 -6.85
C VAL A 84 10.20 6.54 -8.18
N LYS A 85 10.99 7.08 -9.12
CA LYS A 85 10.49 7.63 -10.40
C LYS A 85 9.87 6.60 -11.34
N LYS A 86 10.05 5.29 -11.10
CA LYS A 86 9.61 4.25 -12.03
C LYS A 86 8.18 3.75 -11.85
N ASN A 87 7.51 4.01 -10.73
CA ASN A 87 6.35 3.17 -10.37
C ASN A 87 4.97 3.74 -10.75
N PHE A 88 4.81 5.05 -10.96
CA PHE A 88 3.46 5.63 -11.17
C PHE A 88 3.39 6.83 -12.11
N ASP A 89 4.51 7.36 -12.62
CA ASP A 89 4.50 8.43 -13.64
C ASP A 89 3.99 7.93 -15.00
N GLY A 90 3.93 6.60 -15.16
CA GLY A 90 3.26 5.92 -16.25
C GLY A 90 1.79 5.62 -15.97
N ALA A 91 0.97 6.60 -15.57
CA ALA A 91 -0.48 6.53 -15.89
C ALA A 91 -0.63 6.73 -17.40
N ILE A 92 -0.11 5.71 -18.07
CA ILE A 92 -0.07 5.40 -19.47
C ILE A 92 -1.53 5.39 -19.89
N TYR A 93 -1.86 6.31 -20.79
CA TYR A 93 -2.95 6.07 -21.72
C TYR A 93 -2.65 4.72 -22.40
N LEU A 94 -3.14 3.62 -21.83
CA LEU A 94 -3.28 2.37 -22.56
C LEU A 94 -4.48 2.60 -23.49
N ARG A 95 -4.27 3.42 -24.52
CA ARG A 95 -5.01 3.27 -25.76
C ARG A 95 -4.43 2.00 -26.38
N CYS A 96 -5.19 0.91 -26.36
CA CYS A 96 -5.09 -0.01 -27.47
C CYS A 96 -5.51 0.72 -28.75
#